data_AF-A0A1F7I094-F1
#
_entry.id   AF-A0A1F7I094-F1
#
_cell.length_a   1.000
_cell.length_b   1.000
_cell.length_c   1.000
_cell.angle_alpha   90.00
_cell.angle_beta   90.00
_cell.angle_gamma   90.00
#
_symmetry.space_group_name_H-M   'P 1'
#
loop_
_entity.id
_entity.type
_entity.pdbx_description
1 polymer ?
#
loop_
_entity_poly.entity_id
_entity_poly.type
_entity_poly.pdbx_seq_one_letter_code
_entity_poly.pdbx_strand_id
1 'polypeptide(L)'
;MLNLKSVILSFTLVVIYAFFWIWVLKPGKINYPEELKPAVSLIASAQSVAPVETVSREEPSLETKIVEEAEKILPQSFQIPILNRKQFFNLSCEFAAASGIIYHFTNDPNFAVSNEENAEKILISKTPISKNPNIGIRMGKESISLDDIFKNLNQKFGGEDYYGIHAPPFIDIFEDFGLSAKPIYINNSTVHDIKKAIYSGNLVMAWIKIGYGEKVDEELLYGKVQIIKGEHAIAINGYDENGFIVMDVGSGRERHIDYTSLLNASSSFIVPFLQIYKADENSKSFSINDLTPGFDKLTQINRNVPQIYIQNGSDVTGSANQMREILKDFGYSIDGIGSISSFDGEYVFIRSKKNFSDFLPLLKRDLSIASYKIASVSADLADEETKDIVIIIGR
;
A
#
# COMPACT_ATOMS: atom_id res chain seq x y z
N MET A 1 28.49 17.46 -31.30
CA MET A 1 28.97 18.14 -30.08
C MET A 1 28.08 17.71 -28.93
N LEU A 2 28.56 16.83 -28.04
CA LEU A 2 27.79 16.44 -26.85
C LEU A 2 27.63 17.67 -25.94
N ASN A 3 26.40 17.91 -25.49
CA ASN A 3 26.05 19.04 -24.64
C ASN A 3 26.72 18.85 -23.27
N LEU A 4 27.76 19.65 -23.01
CA LEU A 4 28.60 19.61 -21.81
C LEU A 4 27.77 19.67 -20.51
N LYS A 5 26.59 20.29 -20.54
CA LYS A 5 25.66 20.32 -19.40
C LYS A 5 25.06 18.94 -19.07
N SER A 6 24.78 18.10 -20.08
CA SER A 6 24.25 16.73 -19.84
C SER A 6 25.33 15.80 -19.28
N VAL A 7 26.58 15.99 -19.70
CA VAL A 7 27.72 15.18 -19.22
C VAL A 7 28.03 15.51 -17.76
N ILE A 8 28.01 16.80 -17.39
CA ILE A 8 28.24 17.24 -16.01
C ILE A 8 27.09 16.77 -15.09
N LEU A 9 25.84 16.86 -15.53
CA LEU A 9 24.69 16.40 -14.72
C LEU A 9 24.74 14.89 -14.48
N SER A 10 25.07 14.11 -15.51
CA SER A 10 25.19 12.65 -15.43
C SER A 10 26.37 12.23 -14.55
N PHE A 11 27.52 12.92 -14.63
CA PHE A 11 28.69 12.64 -13.79
C PHE A 11 28.43 12.97 -12.31
N THR A 12 27.71 14.06 -12.03
CA THR A 12 27.37 14.44 -10.66
C THR A 12 26.40 13.43 -10.03
N LEU A 13 25.44 12.92 -10.80
CA LEU A 13 24.52 11.88 -10.35
C LEU A 13 25.25 10.56 -10.03
N VAL A 14 26.20 10.15 -10.90
CA VAL A 14 27.02 8.95 -10.71
C VAL A 14 27.91 9.06 -9.47
N VAL A 15 28.49 10.23 -9.21
CA VAL A 15 29.35 10.45 -8.03
C VAL A 15 28.54 10.45 -6.73
N ILE A 16 27.40 11.15 -6.68
CA ILE A 16 26.49 11.12 -5.51
C ILE A 16 26.00 9.69 -5.25
N TYR A 17 25.67 8.97 -6.32
CA TYR A 17 25.19 7.59 -6.24
C TYR A 17 26.30 6.59 -5.86
N ALA A 18 27.56 6.82 -6.25
CA ALA A 18 28.69 5.99 -5.82
C ALA A 18 29.06 6.22 -4.34
N PHE A 19 29.04 7.47 -3.88
CA PHE A 19 29.27 7.80 -2.46
C PHE A 19 28.13 7.29 -1.55
N PHE A 20 26.92 7.19 -2.07
CA PHE A 20 25.77 6.59 -1.38
C PHE A 20 26.03 5.12 -0.97
N TRP A 21 26.52 4.28 -1.88
CA TRP A 21 26.78 2.87 -1.58
C TRP A 21 27.89 2.67 -0.54
N ILE A 22 28.90 3.53 -0.53
CA ILE A 22 29.98 3.50 0.49
C ILE A 22 29.42 3.79 1.90
N TRP A 23 28.32 4.55 1.99
CA TRP A 23 27.74 4.96 3.25
C TRP A 23 26.58 4.07 3.72
N VAL A 24 25.75 3.54 2.81
CA VAL A 24 24.74 2.52 3.12
C VAL A 24 25.41 1.32 3.80
N LEU A 25 26.63 0.93 3.43
CA LEU A 25 27.36 -0.19 4.04
C LEU A 25 27.92 0.10 5.46
N LYS A 26 27.56 1.20 6.13
CA LYS A 26 27.99 1.44 7.53
C LYS A 26 27.01 0.80 8.51
N PRO A 27 27.42 -0.22 9.29
CA PRO A 27 26.54 -0.88 10.24
C PRO A 27 26.12 0.09 11.35
N GLY A 28 24.83 0.42 11.39
CA GLY A 28 24.18 1.14 12.50
C GLY A 28 23.59 0.19 13.52
N LYS A 29 23.38 0.63 14.77
CA LYS A 29 22.54 -0.10 15.75
C LYS A 29 21.08 0.28 15.53
N ILE A 30 20.18 -0.70 15.49
CA ILE A 30 18.73 -0.50 15.41
C ILE A 30 18.19 -0.19 16.82
N ASN A 31 17.44 0.90 16.96
CA ASN A 31 16.55 1.12 18.10
C ASN A 31 15.12 0.86 17.64
N TYR A 32 14.49 -0.18 18.17
CA TYR A 32 13.07 -0.44 17.91
C TYR A 32 12.21 0.64 18.58
N PRO A 33 11.15 1.15 17.92
CA PRO A 33 10.19 2.02 18.58
C PRO A 33 9.52 1.27 19.75
N GLU A 34 9.35 1.97 20.87
CA GLU A 34 8.72 1.46 22.08
C GLU A 34 7.28 1.00 21.75
N GLU A 35 6.95 -0.25 22.06
CA GLU A 35 5.63 -0.82 21.79
C GLU A 35 4.52 0.00 22.46
N LEU A 36 3.56 0.48 21.66
CA LEU A 36 2.24 0.88 22.18
C LEU A 36 1.54 -0.38 22.70
N LYS A 37 1.68 -0.63 24.00
CA LYS A 37 0.92 -1.68 24.70
C LYS A 37 -0.57 -1.51 24.39
N PRO A 38 -1.28 -2.54 23.90
CA PRO A 38 -2.72 -2.47 23.81
C PRO A 38 -3.29 -2.31 25.22
N ALA A 39 -4.10 -1.28 25.41
CA ALA A 39 -4.88 -1.10 26.62
C ALA A 39 -5.78 -2.33 26.80
N VAL A 40 -5.44 -3.17 27.77
CA VAL A 40 -6.29 -4.24 28.26
C VAL A 40 -7.58 -3.59 28.79
N SER A 41 -8.69 -3.76 28.08
CA SER A 41 -10.00 -3.35 28.57
C SER A 41 -10.43 -4.32 29.68
N LEU A 42 -10.10 -3.96 30.92
CA LEU A 42 -10.73 -4.54 32.11
C LEU A 42 -12.11 -3.91 32.28
N ILE A 43 -13.16 -4.59 31.81
CA ILE A 43 -14.46 -4.54 32.48
C ILE A 43 -14.97 -5.96 32.65
N ALA A 44 -14.69 -6.50 33.82
CA ALA A 44 -15.42 -7.62 34.41
C ALA A 44 -16.64 -7.05 35.17
N SER A 45 -17.85 -7.53 34.89
CA SER A 45 -18.69 -8.26 35.86
C SER A 45 -20.15 -8.34 35.40
N ALA A 46 -20.63 -9.56 35.17
CA ALA A 46 -21.92 -10.01 35.71
C ALA A 46 -21.86 -11.55 35.85
N GLN A 47 -21.72 -12.01 37.10
CA GLN A 47 -22.08 -13.36 37.56
C GLN A 47 -23.58 -13.59 37.27
N SER A 48 -24.19 -14.75 37.12
CA SER A 48 -23.94 -16.17 37.41
C SER A 48 -24.90 -16.95 36.47
N VAL A 49 -24.68 -18.21 36.09
CA VAL A 49 -25.07 -19.42 36.82
C VAL A 49 -24.46 -20.61 36.02
N ALA A 50 -23.79 -21.52 36.71
CA ALA A 50 -23.44 -22.86 36.19
C ALA A 50 -24.53 -23.87 36.63
N PRO A 51 -24.68 -25.03 35.98
CA PRO A 51 -23.70 -26.11 36.20
C PRO A 51 -23.32 -26.95 34.97
N VAL A 52 -22.02 -27.27 34.92
CA VAL A 52 -21.41 -28.58 34.66
C VAL A 52 -22.00 -29.46 33.54
N GLU A 53 -21.24 -29.56 32.44
CA GLU A 53 -21.02 -30.84 31.77
C GLU A 53 -19.58 -30.92 31.25
N THR A 54 -18.91 -32.00 31.66
CA THR A 54 -17.55 -32.40 31.31
C THR A 54 -17.40 -32.67 29.81
N VAL A 55 -16.55 -31.92 29.13
CA VAL A 55 -15.97 -32.34 27.85
C VAL A 55 -14.46 -32.15 27.90
N SER A 56 -13.77 -33.23 27.56
CA SER A 56 -12.33 -33.45 27.53
C SER A 56 -11.57 -32.32 26.85
N ARG A 57 -10.60 -31.76 27.58
CA ARG A 57 -9.51 -30.98 27.00
C ARG A 57 -8.56 -31.99 26.34
N GLU A 58 -8.67 -32.17 25.03
CA GLU A 58 -7.61 -32.82 24.27
C GLU A 58 -6.38 -31.90 24.30
N GLU A 59 -5.30 -32.36 24.93
CA GLU A 59 -4.00 -31.76 24.70
C GLU A 59 -3.59 -32.03 23.25
N PRO A 60 -3.06 -31.04 22.51
CA PRO A 60 -2.61 -31.27 21.15
C PRO A 60 -1.49 -32.32 21.15
N SER A 61 -1.61 -33.30 20.26
CA SER A 61 -0.67 -34.41 20.15
C SER A 61 0.76 -33.92 19.90
N LEU A 62 1.74 -34.67 20.42
CA LEU A 62 3.17 -34.38 20.23
C LEU A 62 3.55 -34.22 18.75
N GLU A 63 2.86 -34.91 17.84
CA GLU A 63 3.03 -34.79 16.39
C GLU A 63 2.61 -33.41 15.85
N THR A 64 1.58 -32.78 16.43
CA THR A 64 1.16 -31.43 16.01
C THR A 64 2.17 -30.37 16.45
N LYS A 65 2.79 -30.55 17.63
CA LYS A 65 3.93 -29.72 18.07
C LYS A 65 5.16 -29.91 17.19
N ILE A 66 5.47 -31.14 16.77
CA ILE A 66 6.64 -31.41 15.91
C ILE A 66 6.42 -30.89 14.48
N VAL A 67 5.18 -30.79 14.01
CA VAL A 67 4.84 -30.24 12.68
C VAL A 67 4.85 -28.70 12.66
N GLU A 68 4.49 -28.02 13.75
CA GLU A 68 4.64 -26.56 13.89
C GLU A 68 6.08 -26.13 14.21
N GLU A 69 6.82 -26.93 14.98
CA GLU A 69 8.20 -26.65 15.42
C GLU A 69 9.24 -27.03 14.34
N ALA A 70 8.83 -27.79 13.31
CA ALA A 70 9.52 -27.90 12.04
C ALA A 70 9.18 -26.71 11.11
N GLU A 71 9.21 -25.49 11.64
CA GLU A 71 9.42 -24.30 10.81
C GLU A 71 10.63 -24.59 9.91
N LYS A 72 10.37 -24.77 8.62
CA LYS A 72 11.39 -25.03 7.57
C LYS A 72 12.65 -24.24 7.90
N ILE A 73 13.72 -24.93 8.32
CA ILE A 73 15.02 -24.31 8.51
C ILE A 73 15.36 -23.62 7.19
N LEU A 74 15.36 -22.29 7.20
CA LEU A 74 15.62 -21.51 6.01
C LEU A 74 17.07 -21.79 5.58
N PRO A 75 17.33 -22.04 4.28
CA PRO A 75 18.70 -22.20 3.81
C PRO A 75 19.52 -20.93 4.11
N GLN A 76 20.85 -21.05 4.18
CA GLN A 76 21.72 -19.90 4.43
C GLN A 76 21.62 -18.84 3.31
N SER A 77 21.38 -19.28 2.08
CA SER A 77 21.10 -18.41 0.93
C SER A 77 20.01 -19.00 0.04
N PHE A 78 19.23 -18.12 -0.58
CA PHE A 78 18.22 -18.47 -1.57
C PHE A 78 17.94 -17.27 -2.46
N GLN A 79 17.69 -17.50 -3.74
CA GLN A 79 17.34 -16.44 -4.67
C GLN A 79 16.34 -16.94 -5.72
N ILE A 80 15.30 -16.15 -5.93
CA ILE A 80 14.37 -16.30 -7.03
C ILE A 80 14.96 -15.57 -8.25
N PRO A 81 15.20 -16.25 -9.37
CA PRO A 81 15.69 -15.61 -10.58
C PRO A 81 14.59 -14.69 -11.14
N ILE A 82 14.89 -13.39 -11.20
CA ILE A 82 14.05 -12.39 -11.88
C ILE A 82 14.91 -11.61 -12.87
N LEU A 83 14.28 -11.06 -13.91
CA LEU A 83 14.99 -10.22 -14.87
C LEU A 83 15.23 -8.84 -14.28
N ASN A 84 16.48 -8.38 -14.33
CA ASN A 84 16.79 -6.99 -14.00
C ASN A 84 16.09 -6.05 -14.98
N ARG A 85 15.50 -4.99 -14.44
CA ARG A 85 14.85 -3.93 -15.21
C ARG A 85 15.30 -2.58 -14.70
N LYS A 86 15.23 -1.57 -15.54
CA LYS A 86 15.43 -0.18 -15.16
C LYS A 86 14.10 0.59 -15.24
N GLN A 87 13.87 1.51 -14.32
CA GLN A 87 12.75 2.43 -14.43
C GLN A 87 12.89 3.28 -15.70
N PHE A 88 11.79 3.45 -16.43
CA PHE A 88 11.77 4.23 -17.66
C PHE A 88 11.69 5.73 -17.37
N PHE A 89 10.84 6.13 -16.43
CA PHE A 89 10.74 7.53 -16.00
C PHE A 89 11.53 7.82 -14.72
N ASN A 90 11.96 9.06 -14.51
CA ASN A 90 12.77 9.44 -13.33
C ASN A 90 12.06 9.24 -11.98
N LEU A 91 10.72 9.30 -11.94
CA LEU A 91 9.90 9.22 -10.73
C LEU A 91 8.92 8.05 -10.80
N SER A 92 9.42 6.86 -11.13
CA SER A 92 8.59 5.67 -11.39
C SER A 92 9.17 4.37 -10.82
N CYS A 93 10.07 4.45 -9.84
CA CYS A 93 10.72 3.28 -9.25
C CYS A 93 9.72 2.24 -8.74
N GLU A 94 8.60 2.68 -8.18
CA GLU A 94 7.55 1.83 -7.63
C GLU A 94 6.85 1.03 -8.74
N PHE A 95 6.50 1.71 -9.83
CA PHE A 95 5.87 1.09 -11.00
C PHE A 95 6.81 0.17 -11.75
N ALA A 96 8.09 0.51 -11.83
CA ALA A 96 9.10 -0.38 -12.39
C ALA A 96 9.21 -1.65 -11.53
N ALA A 97 9.46 -1.52 -10.23
CA ALA A 97 9.61 -2.67 -9.33
C ALA A 97 8.36 -3.57 -9.37
N ALA A 98 7.16 -2.98 -9.28
CA ALA A 98 5.89 -3.69 -9.41
C ALA A 98 5.74 -4.40 -10.76
N SER A 99 6.12 -3.76 -11.87
CA SER A 99 6.10 -4.38 -13.20
C SER A 99 7.00 -5.62 -13.27
N GLY A 100 8.16 -5.60 -12.61
CA GLY A 100 9.06 -6.75 -12.57
C GLY A 100 8.48 -7.92 -11.80
N ILE A 101 7.83 -7.63 -10.67
CA ILE A 101 7.11 -8.60 -9.85
C ILE A 101 5.92 -9.19 -10.61
N ILE A 102 5.10 -8.36 -11.26
CA ILE A 102 3.96 -8.80 -12.06
C ILE A 102 4.45 -9.73 -13.18
N TYR A 103 5.44 -9.31 -13.96
CA TYR A 103 5.99 -10.12 -15.03
C TYR A 103 6.47 -11.49 -14.54
N HIS A 104 7.15 -11.54 -13.38
CA HIS A 104 7.62 -12.79 -12.80
C HIS A 104 6.47 -13.79 -12.54
N PHE A 105 5.35 -13.32 -11.99
CA PHE A 105 4.25 -14.22 -11.63
C PHE A 105 3.32 -14.55 -12.79
N THR A 106 3.11 -13.61 -13.72
CA THR A 106 2.09 -13.72 -14.78
C THR A 106 2.67 -14.09 -16.14
N ASN A 107 3.96 -13.83 -16.38
CA ASN A 107 4.58 -13.85 -17.72
C ASN A 107 3.83 -12.98 -18.75
N ASP A 108 3.09 -11.96 -18.31
CA ASP A 108 2.35 -11.08 -19.22
C ASP A 108 3.34 -10.23 -20.06
N PRO A 109 3.34 -10.35 -21.40
CA PRO A 109 4.26 -9.63 -22.27
C PRO A 109 4.15 -8.11 -22.15
N ASN A 110 3.03 -7.57 -21.66
CA ASN A 110 2.89 -6.14 -21.40
C ASN A 110 3.88 -5.64 -20.35
N PHE A 111 4.33 -6.50 -19.43
CA PHE A 111 5.23 -6.19 -18.33
C PHE A 111 6.69 -6.64 -18.54
N ALA A 112 6.98 -7.23 -19.70
CA ALA A 112 8.31 -7.69 -20.07
C ALA A 112 9.33 -6.53 -20.08
N VAL A 113 10.62 -6.86 -19.90
CA VAL A 113 11.73 -5.88 -19.91
C VAL A 113 11.84 -5.14 -21.25
N SER A 114 11.40 -5.74 -22.36
CA SER A 114 11.34 -5.07 -23.66
C SER A 114 10.23 -4.00 -23.76
N ASN A 115 9.37 -3.87 -22.76
CA ASN A 115 8.19 -3.01 -22.77
C ASN A 115 8.09 -2.11 -21.51
N GLU A 116 9.23 -1.71 -20.95
CA GLU A 116 9.31 -0.95 -19.68
C GLU A 116 8.41 0.29 -19.63
N GLU A 117 8.44 1.13 -20.68
CA GLU A 117 7.61 2.34 -20.73
C GLU A 117 6.11 2.02 -20.62
N ASN A 118 5.64 1.05 -21.39
CA ASN A 118 4.23 0.70 -21.43
C ASN A 118 3.80 -0.02 -20.15
N ALA A 119 4.66 -0.87 -19.59
CA ALA A 119 4.41 -1.54 -18.31
C ALA A 119 4.14 -0.52 -17.19
N GLU A 120 5.00 0.50 -17.07
CA GLU A 120 4.84 1.55 -16.09
C GLU A 120 3.59 2.40 -16.36
N LYS A 121 3.32 2.76 -17.62
CA LYS A 121 2.09 3.49 -18.02
C LYS A 121 0.81 2.76 -17.65
N ILE A 122 0.77 1.44 -17.83
CA ILE A 122 -0.39 0.61 -17.46
C ILE A 122 -0.69 0.76 -15.95
N LEU A 123 0.33 0.60 -15.11
CA LEU A 123 0.14 0.71 -13.66
C LEU A 123 -0.22 2.13 -13.23
N ILE A 124 0.46 3.14 -13.77
CA ILE A 124 0.19 4.55 -13.47
C ILE A 124 -1.25 4.91 -13.85
N SER A 125 -1.76 4.43 -14.98
CA SER A 125 -3.15 4.71 -15.42
C SER A 125 -4.23 4.10 -14.51
N LYS A 126 -3.88 3.08 -13.71
CA LYS A 126 -4.75 2.44 -12.72
C LYS A 126 -4.64 3.08 -11.33
N THR A 127 -3.66 3.96 -11.15
CA THR A 127 -3.32 4.50 -9.84
C THR A 127 -4.10 5.78 -9.56
N PRO A 128 -4.77 5.92 -8.40
CA PRO A 128 -5.38 7.17 -8.01
C PRO A 128 -4.35 8.30 -7.99
N ILE A 129 -4.77 9.54 -8.24
CA ILE A 129 -3.88 10.70 -8.12
C ILE A 129 -4.21 11.42 -6.81
N SER A 130 -3.21 11.65 -5.98
CA SER A 130 -3.43 12.24 -4.64
C SER A 130 -2.22 13.03 -4.16
N LYS A 131 -2.48 14.01 -3.28
CA LYS A 131 -1.42 14.64 -2.47
C LYS A 131 -0.92 13.71 -1.37
N ASN A 132 -1.72 12.74 -0.95
CA ASN A 132 -1.34 11.73 0.01
C ASN A 132 -0.76 10.51 -0.73
N PRO A 133 0.57 10.28 -0.64
CA PRO A 133 1.20 9.14 -1.32
C PRO A 133 0.71 7.77 -0.83
N ASN A 134 0.04 7.68 0.33
CA ASN A 134 -0.61 6.44 0.77
C ASN A 134 -1.94 6.16 0.06
N ILE A 135 -2.46 7.11 -0.72
CA ILE A 135 -3.71 6.98 -1.48
C ILE A 135 -3.45 6.86 -2.98
N GLY A 136 -2.48 7.61 -3.48
CA GLY A 136 -2.25 7.72 -4.91
C GLY A 136 -0.91 8.33 -5.26
N ILE A 137 -0.63 8.42 -6.55
CA ILE A 137 0.59 9.01 -7.06
C ILE A 137 0.59 10.54 -6.88
N ARG A 138 1.67 11.08 -6.32
CA ARG A 138 1.89 12.51 -6.08
C ARG A 138 2.87 13.09 -7.11
N MET A 139 2.35 13.78 -8.11
CA MET A 139 3.11 14.37 -9.24
C MET A 139 2.75 15.83 -9.51
N GLY A 140 2.78 16.67 -8.47
CA GLY A 140 2.59 18.12 -8.57
C GLY A 140 1.87 18.73 -7.37
N LYS A 141 1.85 20.07 -7.33
CA LYS A 141 1.20 20.87 -6.26
C LYS A 141 -0.33 20.88 -6.35
N GLU A 142 -0.86 20.57 -7.52
CA GLU A 142 -2.29 20.43 -7.81
C GLU A 142 -2.42 19.15 -8.66
N SER A 143 -3.44 18.34 -8.39
CA SER A 143 -3.67 17.11 -9.16
C SER A 143 -4.43 17.47 -10.43
N ILE A 144 -3.79 17.17 -11.54
CA ILE A 144 -4.06 17.53 -12.93
C ILE A 144 -4.16 16.20 -13.69
N SER A 145 -4.78 16.20 -14.87
CA SER A 145 -5.16 14.99 -15.64
C SER A 145 -4.05 13.91 -15.77
N LEU A 146 -4.41 12.68 -16.18
CA LEU A 146 -3.44 11.61 -16.46
C LEU A 146 -2.32 12.06 -17.44
N ASP A 147 -2.63 12.95 -18.39
CA ASP A 147 -1.65 13.52 -19.30
C ASP A 147 -0.60 14.37 -18.58
N ASP A 148 -1.00 15.07 -17.53
CA ASP A 148 -0.09 15.89 -16.73
C ASP A 148 0.78 15.05 -15.82
N ILE A 149 0.27 13.92 -15.33
CA ILE A 149 1.10 12.90 -14.66
C ILE A 149 2.25 12.50 -15.58
N PHE A 150 1.95 12.07 -16.82
CA PHE A 150 2.99 11.62 -17.74
C PHE A 150 4.01 12.71 -18.10
N LYS A 151 3.60 13.98 -18.15
CA LYS A 151 4.54 15.12 -18.32
C LYS A 151 5.46 15.30 -17.12
N ASN A 152 4.98 14.96 -15.92
CA ASN A 152 5.67 15.22 -14.65
C ASN A 152 6.58 14.07 -14.18
N LEU A 153 6.46 12.86 -14.74
CA LEU A 153 7.28 11.71 -14.32
C LEU A 153 8.79 11.86 -14.56
N ASN A 154 9.21 12.81 -15.41
CA ASN A 154 10.61 13.10 -15.68
C ASN A 154 11.16 14.32 -14.92
N GLN A 155 10.40 14.84 -13.96
CA GLN A 155 10.88 15.89 -13.06
C GLN A 155 12.05 15.39 -12.20
N LYS A 156 12.66 16.32 -11.45
CA LYS A 156 13.85 16.04 -10.65
C LYS A 156 13.51 15.07 -9.50
N PHE A 157 14.30 14.00 -9.41
CA PHE A 157 14.25 13.02 -8.33
C PHE A 157 14.45 13.62 -6.92
N GLY A 158 13.75 13.07 -5.93
CA GLY A 158 13.95 13.35 -4.50
C GLY A 158 13.24 14.60 -3.97
N GLY A 159 12.22 15.09 -4.68
CA GLY A 159 11.37 16.21 -4.26
C GLY A 159 10.23 15.81 -3.31
N GLU A 160 9.35 16.76 -3.03
CA GLU A 160 8.13 16.58 -2.21
C GLU A 160 6.86 16.59 -3.06
N ASP A 161 6.80 17.46 -4.09
CA ASP A 161 5.63 17.59 -4.96
C ASP A 161 5.66 16.64 -6.15
N TYR A 162 6.84 16.45 -6.74
CA TYR A 162 7.10 15.43 -7.75
C TYR A 162 7.83 14.31 -7.03
N TYR A 163 7.04 13.34 -6.59
CA TYR A 163 7.44 12.45 -5.52
C TYR A 163 7.43 11.00 -5.99
N GLY A 164 6.23 10.41 -5.96
CA GLY A 164 6.05 8.98 -6.11
C GLY A 164 4.76 8.58 -5.43
N ILE A 165 4.74 7.36 -4.90
CA ILE A 165 3.62 6.72 -4.27
C ILE A 165 4.13 5.74 -3.19
N HIS A 166 3.42 5.62 -2.09
CA HIS A 166 3.77 4.66 -1.05
C HIS A 166 3.22 3.27 -1.35
N ALA A 167 3.49 2.33 -0.46
CA ALA A 167 3.03 0.96 -0.56
C ALA A 167 1.52 0.74 -0.64
N PRO A 168 0.65 1.40 0.16
CA PRO A 168 -0.74 0.96 0.30
C PRO A 168 -1.55 0.84 -1.01
N PRO A 169 -1.44 1.76 -1.98
CA PRO A 169 -2.15 1.63 -3.26
C PRO A 169 -1.74 0.40 -4.07
N PHE A 170 -0.51 -0.12 -3.88
CA PHE A 170 -0.08 -1.33 -4.58
C PHE A 170 -0.80 -2.59 -4.11
N ILE A 171 -1.43 -2.59 -2.93
CA ILE A 171 -2.22 -3.72 -2.47
C ILE A 171 -3.35 -4.02 -3.47
N ASP A 172 -4.10 -2.98 -3.84
CA ASP A 172 -5.19 -3.10 -4.79
C ASP A 172 -4.68 -3.27 -6.23
N ILE A 173 -3.57 -2.60 -6.60
CA ILE A 173 -2.99 -2.73 -7.96
C ILE A 173 -2.55 -4.17 -8.23
N PHE A 174 -1.97 -4.88 -7.27
CA PHE A 174 -1.55 -6.26 -7.49
C PHE A 174 -2.76 -7.21 -7.68
N GLU A 175 -3.90 -6.94 -7.04
CA GLU A 175 -5.12 -7.74 -7.20
C GLU A 175 -5.67 -7.71 -8.64
N ASP A 176 -5.55 -6.57 -9.33
CA ASP A 176 -5.91 -6.43 -10.76
C ASP A 176 -5.16 -7.42 -11.67
N PHE A 177 -4.04 -7.99 -11.20
CA PHE A 177 -3.21 -8.95 -11.93
C PHE A 177 -3.22 -10.36 -11.34
N GLY A 178 -4.21 -10.67 -10.49
CA GLY A 178 -4.34 -11.99 -9.86
C GLY A 178 -3.26 -12.29 -8.82
N LEU A 179 -2.69 -11.24 -8.22
CA LEU A 179 -1.70 -11.33 -7.16
C LEU A 179 -2.30 -10.78 -5.86
N SER A 180 -1.81 -11.27 -4.75
CA SER A 180 -2.13 -10.73 -3.43
C SER A 180 -0.89 -10.06 -2.84
N ALA A 181 -1.12 -9.00 -2.08
CA ALA A 181 -0.04 -8.29 -1.39
C ALA A 181 -0.40 -8.07 0.08
N LYS A 182 0.57 -8.30 0.97
CA LYS A 182 0.40 -8.05 2.41
C LYS A 182 1.56 -7.22 2.98
N PRO A 183 1.29 -6.25 3.87
CA PRO A 183 2.32 -5.53 4.58
C PRO A 183 3.24 -6.43 5.40
N ILE A 184 4.53 -6.13 5.41
CA ILE A 184 5.48 -6.58 6.44
C ILE A 184 5.99 -5.33 7.15
N TYR A 185 5.79 -5.27 8.47
CA TYR A 185 6.22 -4.15 9.31
C TYR A 185 7.59 -4.43 9.94
N ILE A 186 8.32 -3.35 10.28
CA ILE A 186 9.61 -3.46 10.95
C ILE A 186 9.42 -3.82 12.42
N ASN A 187 10.01 -4.93 12.82
CA ASN A 187 10.05 -5.50 14.16
C ASN A 187 11.24 -6.49 14.24
N ASN A 188 11.32 -7.26 15.32
CA ASN A 188 12.40 -8.25 15.52
C ASN A 188 12.36 -9.44 14.55
N SER A 189 11.20 -9.78 13.97
CA SER A 189 11.03 -10.90 13.05
C SER A 189 11.19 -10.51 11.58
N THR A 190 11.25 -9.22 11.23
CA THR A 190 11.21 -8.74 9.84
C THR A 190 12.19 -9.43 8.90
N VAL A 191 13.45 -9.63 9.33
CA VAL A 191 14.44 -10.33 8.48
C VAL A 191 14.00 -11.77 8.22
N HIS A 192 13.56 -12.48 9.27
CA HIS A 192 13.06 -13.84 9.16
C HIS A 192 11.82 -13.89 8.25
N ASP A 193 10.88 -12.97 8.42
CA ASP A 193 9.63 -12.92 7.65
C ASP A 193 9.88 -12.69 6.15
N ILE A 194 10.79 -11.77 5.80
CA ILE A 194 11.20 -11.55 4.40
C ILE A 194 11.89 -12.82 3.87
N LYS A 195 12.83 -13.42 4.59
CA LYS A 195 13.49 -14.66 4.15
C LYS A 195 12.50 -15.81 3.93
N LYS A 196 11.54 -15.96 4.84
CA LYS A 196 10.46 -16.96 4.76
C LYS A 196 9.57 -16.71 3.55
N ALA A 197 9.24 -15.44 3.27
CA ALA A 197 8.50 -15.06 2.07
C ALA A 197 9.26 -15.44 0.79
N ILE A 198 10.52 -15.03 0.67
CA ILE A 198 11.38 -15.33 -0.49
C ILE A 198 11.55 -16.84 -0.69
N TYR A 199 11.82 -17.59 0.39
CA TYR A 199 11.97 -19.05 0.31
C TYR A 199 10.66 -19.76 -0.06
N SER A 200 9.51 -19.14 0.20
CA SER A 200 8.19 -19.65 -0.20
C SER A 200 7.84 -19.33 -1.66
N GLY A 201 8.77 -18.74 -2.43
CA GLY A 201 8.54 -18.35 -3.83
C GLY A 201 7.84 -17.01 -3.99
N ASN A 202 7.72 -16.23 -2.92
CA ASN A 202 7.12 -14.89 -2.96
C ASN A 202 8.20 -13.83 -3.21
N LEU A 203 7.81 -12.67 -3.73
CA LEU A 203 8.71 -11.52 -3.84
C LEU A 203 8.34 -10.48 -2.78
N VAL A 204 9.28 -9.61 -2.43
CA VAL A 204 9.00 -8.51 -1.50
C VAL A 204 9.37 -7.19 -2.16
N MET A 205 8.45 -6.24 -2.22
CA MET A 205 8.73 -4.87 -2.63
C MET A 205 9.04 -4.02 -1.40
N ALA A 206 10.06 -3.17 -1.48
CA ALA A 206 10.52 -2.34 -0.37
C ALA A 206 10.55 -0.86 -0.76
N TRP A 207 10.08 -0.02 0.16
CA TRP A 207 10.23 1.44 0.09
C TRP A 207 11.39 1.86 0.98
N ILE A 208 12.35 2.55 0.38
CA ILE A 208 13.59 2.97 1.04
C ILE A 208 13.81 4.46 0.83
N LYS A 209 14.47 5.10 1.79
CA LYS A 209 15.02 6.45 1.57
C LYS A 209 16.45 6.33 1.05
N ILE A 210 16.83 7.18 0.10
CA ILE A 210 18.20 7.31 -0.38
C ILE A 210 18.86 8.57 0.18
N GLY A 211 20.15 8.46 0.51
CA GLY A 211 20.96 9.55 1.05
C GLY A 211 20.44 10.14 2.36
N TYR A 212 20.54 11.47 2.50
CA TYR A 212 20.07 12.23 3.66
C TYR A 212 18.59 12.63 3.54
N GLY A 213 17.77 11.78 2.93
CA GLY A 213 16.34 11.98 2.82
C GLY A 213 15.71 12.32 4.17
N GLU A 214 15.11 13.51 4.27
CA GLU A 214 14.41 13.99 5.45
C GLU A 214 12.92 13.63 5.38
N LYS A 215 12.32 13.40 6.56
CA LYS A 215 10.87 13.30 6.68
C LYS A 215 10.28 14.71 6.67
N VAL A 216 9.23 14.91 5.90
CA VAL A 216 8.43 16.13 5.87
C VAL A 216 7.00 15.76 6.19
N ASP A 217 6.43 16.39 7.22
CA ASP A 217 5.01 16.25 7.52
C ASP A 217 4.22 17.23 6.66
N GLU A 218 3.28 16.73 5.88
CA GLU A 218 2.31 17.51 5.11
C GLU A 218 0.96 17.47 5.85
N GLU A 219 0.40 18.66 6.11
CA GLU A 219 -0.94 18.80 6.69
C GLU A 219 -1.99 18.74 5.58
N LEU A 220 -2.92 17.79 5.71
CA LEU A 220 -4.09 17.65 4.84
C LEU A 220 -5.37 17.82 5.66
N LEU A 221 -6.51 17.96 4.97
CA LEU A 221 -7.83 18.16 5.57
C LEU A 221 -8.16 17.11 6.66
N TYR A 222 -7.63 15.90 6.50
CA TYR A 222 -7.99 14.73 7.30
C TYR A 222 -6.85 14.20 8.17
N GLY A 223 -5.75 14.95 8.29
CA GLY A 223 -4.61 14.60 9.13
C GLY A 223 -3.27 14.89 8.49
N LYS A 224 -2.21 14.37 9.12
CA LYS A 224 -0.84 14.52 8.68
C LYS A 224 -0.41 13.31 7.87
N VAL A 225 0.28 13.55 6.75
CA VAL A 225 0.96 12.51 5.99
C VAL A 225 2.45 12.77 5.95
N GLN A 226 3.25 11.71 6.07
CA GLN A 226 4.70 11.81 5.95
C GLN A 226 5.13 11.68 4.49
N ILE A 227 5.95 12.60 4.02
CA ILE A 227 6.65 12.55 2.74
C ILE A 227 8.14 12.31 3.04
N ILE A 228 8.74 11.33 2.37
CA ILE A 228 10.13 10.94 2.63
C ILE A 228 11.01 11.37 1.46
N LYS A 229 11.76 12.47 1.58
CA LYS A 229 12.62 12.93 0.48
C LYS A 229 13.58 11.85 0.03
N GLY A 230 13.79 11.75 -1.27
CA GLY A 230 14.63 10.70 -1.85
C GLY A 230 14.05 9.31 -1.60
N GLU A 231 12.73 9.17 -1.55
CA GLU A 231 12.11 7.85 -1.62
C GLU A 231 12.54 7.12 -2.90
N HIS A 232 12.70 5.81 -2.77
CA HIS A 232 13.00 4.89 -3.85
C HIS A 232 12.38 3.53 -3.53
N ALA A 233 11.96 2.81 -4.57
CA ALA A 233 11.47 1.45 -4.44
C ALA A 233 12.37 0.42 -5.11
N ILE A 234 12.45 -0.76 -4.51
CA ILE A 234 13.22 -1.91 -4.98
C ILE A 234 12.41 -3.20 -4.82
N ALA A 235 12.78 -4.26 -5.54
CA ALA A 235 12.23 -5.59 -5.34
C ALA A 235 13.30 -6.53 -4.75
N ILE A 236 13.01 -7.12 -3.61
CA ILE A 236 13.82 -8.15 -2.96
C ILE A 236 13.45 -9.50 -3.58
N ASN A 237 14.45 -10.22 -4.07
CA ASN A 237 14.29 -11.53 -4.70
C ASN A 237 15.22 -12.60 -4.14
N GLY A 238 16.11 -12.25 -3.21
CA GLY A 238 17.02 -13.22 -2.61
C GLY A 238 17.59 -12.75 -1.29
N TYR A 239 18.35 -13.64 -0.66
CA TYR A 239 19.10 -13.37 0.55
C TYR A 239 20.28 -14.34 0.69
N ASP A 240 21.24 -13.98 1.52
CA ASP A 240 22.33 -14.84 1.97
C ASP A 240 22.63 -14.64 3.47
N GLU A 241 23.81 -15.00 3.94
CA GLU A 241 24.22 -14.78 5.32
C GLU A 241 24.36 -13.30 5.70
N ASN A 242 24.61 -12.42 4.73
CA ASN A 242 25.07 -11.04 4.95
C ASN A 242 24.03 -9.99 4.56
N GLY A 243 23.03 -10.33 3.74
CA GLY A 243 22.02 -9.35 3.33
C GLY A 243 20.97 -9.89 2.36
N PHE A 244 20.21 -8.94 1.83
CA PHE A 244 19.21 -9.15 0.80
C PHE A 244 19.78 -8.88 -0.58
N ILE A 245 19.38 -9.71 -1.54
CA ILE A 245 19.61 -9.51 -2.96
C ILE A 245 18.36 -8.83 -3.53
N VAL A 246 18.56 -7.73 -4.24
CA VAL A 246 17.49 -6.86 -4.70
C VAL A 246 17.70 -6.45 -6.15
N MET A 247 16.60 -6.35 -6.90
CA MET A 247 16.53 -5.64 -8.17
C MET A 247 16.36 -4.14 -7.88
N ASP A 248 17.42 -3.37 -8.08
CA ASP A 248 17.39 -1.91 -8.01
C ASP A 248 17.05 -1.33 -9.38
N VAL A 249 15.78 -0.92 -9.53
CA VAL A 249 15.24 -0.36 -10.76
C VAL A 249 15.78 1.02 -11.10
N GLY A 250 16.34 1.76 -10.14
CA GLY A 250 16.97 3.05 -10.41
C GLY A 250 18.25 2.90 -11.24
N SER A 251 19.03 1.86 -10.96
CA SER A 251 20.24 1.55 -11.72
C SER A 251 20.06 0.49 -12.81
N GLY A 252 18.98 -0.28 -12.76
CA GLY A 252 18.77 -1.42 -13.66
C GLY A 252 19.62 -2.63 -13.30
N ARG A 253 20.07 -2.74 -12.04
CA ARG A 253 21.06 -3.73 -11.62
C ARG A 253 20.61 -4.46 -10.38
N GLU A 254 21.09 -5.69 -10.27
CA GLU A 254 21.06 -6.41 -9.00
C GLU A 254 22.02 -5.77 -8.00
N ARG A 255 21.60 -5.72 -6.74
CA ARG A 255 22.37 -5.20 -5.61
C ARG A 255 22.28 -6.16 -4.44
N HIS A 256 23.29 -6.10 -3.58
CA HIS A 256 23.27 -6.71 -2.26
C HIS A 256 23.25 -5.61 -1.21
N ILE A 257 22.31 -5.70 -0.27
CA ILE A 257 22.12 -4.71 0.81
C ILE A 257 22.11 -5.47 2.12
N ASP A 258 22.97 -5.07 3.06
CA ASP A 258 22.97 -5.70 4.38
C ASP A 258 21.63 -5.47 5.11
N TYR A 259 21.27 -6.43 5.96
CA TYR A 259 19.97 -6.45 6.65
C TYR A 259 19.66 -5.14 7.36
N THR A 260 20.62 -4.66 8.15
CA THR A 260 20.43 -3.50 9.01
C THR A 260 20.22 -2.24 8.18
N SER A 261 20.99 -2.07 7.11
CA SER A 261 20.89 -0.91 6.24
C SER A 261 19.59 -0.87 5.48
N LEU A 262 19.07 -2.02 5.02
CA LEU A 262 17.75 -2.05 4.39
C LEU A 262 16.65 -1.67 5.39
N LEU A 263 16.65 -2.25 6.59
CA LEU A 263 15.66 -1.92 7.62
C LEU A 263 15.74 -0.45 8.03
N ASN A 264 16.94 0.10 8.20
CA ASN A 264 17.14 1.51 8.53
C ASN A 264 16.64 2.44 7.41
N ALA A 265 16.93 2.10 6.15
CA ALA A 265 16.46 2.86 5.00
C ALA A 265 14.92 2.82 4.86
N SER A 266 14.28 1.74 5.31
CA SER A 266 12.83 1.55 5.23
C SER A 266 12.07 2.04 6.47
N SER A 267 12.77 2.29 7.59
CA SER A 267 12.18 2.67 8.89
C SER A 267 11.32 3.94 8.90
N SER A 268 11.42 4.75 7.85
CA SER A 268 10.64 5.98 7.70
C SER A 268 9.22 5.76 7.20
N PHE A 269 8.92 4.61 6.59
CA PHE A 269 7.66 4.35 5.92
C PHE A 269 6.70 3.59 6.82
N ILE A 270 5.42 3.96 6.78
CA ILE A 270 4.35 3.31 7.56
C ILE A 270 4.20 1.85 7.15
N VAL A 271 4.26 1.58 5.84
CA VAL A 271 4.32 0.24 5.26
C VAL A 271 5.65 0.14 4.51
N PRO A 272 6.72 -0.35 5.15
CA PRO A 272 8.05 -0.38 4.57
C PRO A 272 8.22 -1.47 3.52
N PHE A 273 7.47 -2.57 3.65
CA PHE A 273 7.58 -3.73 2.79
C PHE A 273 6.19 -4.26 2.43
N LEU A 274 6.04 -4.74 1.21
CA LEU A 274 4.93 -5.58 0.77
C LEU A 274 5.47 -6.94 0.35
N GLN A 275 4.92 -8.02 0.90
CA GLN A 275 5.09 -9.35 0.33
C GLN A 275 4.04 -9.56 -0.76
N ILE A 276 4.46 -10.05 -1.92
CA ILE A 276 3.62 -10.29 -3.09
C ILE A 276 3.70 -11.76 -3.49
N TYR A 277 2.54 -12.36 -3.74
CA TYR A 277 2.38 -13.77 -4.03
C TYR A 277 1.17 -14.00 -4.95
N LYS A 278 1.10 -15.18 -5.58
CA LYS A 278 -0.07 -15.55 -6.38
C LYS A 278 -1.29 -15.67 -5.49
N ALA A 279 -2.40 -15.05 -5.90
CA ALA A 279 -3.65 -15.19 -5.18
C ALA A 279 -4.16 -16.65 -5.29
N ASP A 280 -4.73 -17.15 -4.20
CA ASP A 280 -5.56 -18.35 -4.16
C ASP A 280 -7.01 -17.98 -3.78
N GLU A 281 -7.95 -18.93 -3.86
CA GLU A 281 -9.38 -18.65 -3.60
C GLU A 281 -9.66 -18.12 -2.17
N ASN A 282 -8.70 -18.22 -1.24
CA ASN A 282 -8.81 -17.78 0.15
C ASN A 282 -7.92 -16.58 0.49
N SER A 283 -7.08 -16.11 -0.42
CA SER A 283 -6.14 -15.01 -0.17
C SER A 283 -6.83 -13.66 -0.31
N LYS A 284 -7.62 -13.27 0.70
CA LYS A 284 -8.04 -11.87 0.84
C LYS A 284 -6.86 -11.06 1.36
N SER A 285 -6.50 -9.98 0.66
CA SER A 285 -5.42 -9.08 1.09
C SER A 285 -5.75 -8.30 2.37
N PHE A 286 -7.04 -8.20 2.73
CA PHE A 286 -7.53 -7.48 3.91
C PHE A 286 -8.68 -8.21 4.60
N SER A 287 -8.66 -8.20 5.94
CA SER A 287 -9.77 -8.63 6.79
C SER A 287 -10.35 -7.46 7.59
N ILE A 288 -11.65 -7.52 7.91
CA ILE A 288 -12.33 -6.49 8.72
C ILE A 288 -11.72 -6.32 10.11
N ASN A 289 -11.08 -7.37 10.63
CA ASN A 289 -10.42 -7.37 11.94
C ASN A 289 -9.14 -6.51 11.98
N ASP A 290 -8.60 -6.12 10.82
CA ASP A 290 -7.39 -5.31 10.72
C ASP A 290 -7.69 -3.79 10.76
N LEU A 291 -8.98 -3.43 10.80
CA LEU A 291 -9.43 -2.04 10.73
C LEU A 291 -9.51 -1.42 12.11
N THR A 292 -8.96 -0.22 12.24
CA THR A 292 -9.21 0.65 13.40
C THR A 292 -10.40 1.55 13.05
N PRO A 293 -11.55 1.45 13.75
CA PRO A 293 -12.69 2.31 13.46
C PRO A 293 -12.31 3.78 13.51
N GLY A 294 -12.76 4.55 12.51
CA GLY A 294 -12.56 5.99 12.42
C GLY A 294 -11.18 6.44 11.91
N PHE A 295 -10.13 5.62 12.00
CA PHE A 295 -8.79 5.99 11.51
C PHE A 295 -8.13 4.87 10.73
N ASP A 296 -7.83 5.12 9.46
CA ASP A 296 -7.18 4.15 8.59
C ASP A 296 -5.66 4.24 8.71
N LYS A 297 -5.04 3.25 9.36
CA LYS A 297 -3.58 3.26 9.57
C LYS A 297 -2.77 3.19 8.26
N LEU A 298 -3.30 2.55 7.22
CA LEU A 298 -2.59 2.45 5.95
C LEU A 298 -2.53 3.80 5.24
N THR A 299 -3.68 4.46 5.13
CA THR A 299 -3.81 5.71 4.37
C THR A 299 -3.60 6.97 5.22
N GLN A 300 -3.57 6.82 6.55
CA GLN A 300 -3.56 7.89 7.54
C GLN A 300 -4.78 8.82 7.45
N ILE A 301 -5.90 8.32 6.93
CA ILE A 301 -7.14 9.08 6.79
C ILE A 301 -8.01 8.91 8.04
N ASN A 302 -8.48 10.03 8.59
CA ASN A 302 -9.58 10.05 9.54
C ASN A 302 -10.94 10.02 8.82
N ARG A 303 -11.67 8.90 8.96
CA ARG A 303 -12.97 8.64 8.30
C ARG A 303 -14.10 9.54 8.81
N ASN A 304 -13.96 10.17 9.98
CA ASN A 304 -14.99 11.03 10.56
C ASN A 304 -15.03 12.45 9.96
N VAL A 305 -14.09 12.79 9.09
CA VAL A 305 -13.94 14.14 8.54
C VAL A 305 -15.06 14.52 7.54
N PRO A 306 -15.37 13.72 6.50
CA PRO A 306 -16.42 14.07 5.54
C PRO A 306 -17.81 13.93 6.14
N GLN A 307 -18.72 14.83 5.75
CA GLN A 307 -20.16 14.67 5.95
C GLN A 307 -20.76 13.85 4.80
N ILE A 308 -21.12 12.60 5.08
CA ILE A 308 -21.66 11.66 4.09
C ILE A 308 -23.20 11.66 4.13
N TYR A 309 -23.82 11.75 2.95
CA TYR A 309 -25.26 11.58 2.77
C TYR A 309 -25.57 10.35 1.92
N ILE A 310 -26.51 9.52 2.37
CA ILE A 310 -26.83 8.24 1.71
C ILE A 310 -28.23 8.31 1.09
N GLN A 311 -28.34 8.05 -0.20
CA GLN A 311 -29.58 8.06 -0.96
C GLN A 311 -29.99 6.65 -1.35
N ASN A 312 -31.21 6.26 -0.99
CA ASN A 312 -31.82 5.04 -1.48
C ASN A 312 -32.47 5.29 -2.84
N GLY A 313 -31.89 4.72 -3.90
CA GLY A 313 -32.49 4.64 -5.23
C GLY A 313 -33.17 3.29 -5.52
N SER A 314 -33.04 2.31 -4.62
CA SER A 314 -33.70 1.00 -4.72
C SER A 314 -35.18 1.05 -4.35
N ASP A 315 -35.90 -0.02 -4.70
CA ASP A 315 -37.24 -0.35 -4.19
C ASP A 315 -37.20 -1.10 -2.84
N VAL A 316 -36.01 -1.42 -2.34
CA VAL A 316 -35.81 -2.11 -1.06
C VAL A 316 -35.88 -1.08 0.08
N THR A 317 -36.88 -1.26 0.94
CA THR A 317 -37.05 -0.42 2.14
C THR A 317 -35.94 -0.71 3.14
N GLY A 318 -35.24 0.34 3.59
CA GLY A 318 -34.22 0.24 4.63
C GLY A 318 -32.78 0.14 4.13
N SER A 319 -32.52 0.03 2.82
CA SER A 319 -31.16 -0.08 2.27
C SER A 319 -30.24 1.05 2.69
N ALA A 320 -30.72 2.30 2.69
CA ALA A 320 -29.93 3.45 3.16
C ALA A 320 -29.64 3.40 4.67
N ASN A 321 -30.54 2.86 5.49
CA ASN A 321 -30.27 2.63 6.91
C ASN A 321 -29.19 1.55 7.09
N GLN A 322 -29.27 0.45 6.34
CA GLN A 322 -28.28 -0.63 6.41
C GLN A 322 -26.88 -0.13 6.03
N MET A 323 -26.76 0.61 4.92
CA MET A 323 -25.51 1.25 4.52
C MET A 323 -24.98 2.22 5.58
N ARG A 324 -25.86 3.02 6.19
CA ARG A 324 -25.48 3.94 7.27
C ARG A 324 -24.84 3.20 8.43
N GLU A 325 -25.44 2.12 8.91
CA GLU A 325 -24.89 1.37 10.05
C GLU A 325 -23.54 0.76 9.68
N ILE A 326 -23.41 0.18 8.49
CA ILE A 326 -22.13 -0.37 8.00
C ILE A 326 -21.04 0.71 7.96
N LEU A 327 -21.31 1.88 7.39
CA LEU A 327 -20.34 2.96 7.34
C LEU A 327 -20.00 3.53 8.72
N LYS A 328 -20.96 3.53 9.66
CA LYS A 328 -20.68 3.89 11.06
C LYS A 328 -19.78 2.87 11.74
N ASP A 329 -19.88 1.59 11.42
CA ASP A 329 -18.99 0.55 11.95
C ASP A 329 -17.54 0.75 11.49
N PHE A 330 -17.34 1.24 10.26
CA PHE A 330 -16.03 1.71 9.79
C PHE A 330 -15.60 3.04 10.43
N GLY A 331 -16.51 3.77 11.06
CA GLY A 331 -16.28 5.05 11.74
C GLY A 331 -16.36 6.27 10.81
N TYR A 332 -17.27 6.25 9.84
CA TYR A 332 -17.62 7.43 9.05
C TYR A 332 -18.69 8.30 9.74
N SER A 333 -18.62 9.61 9.51
CA SER A 333 -19.68 10.55 9.92
C SER A 333 -20.79 10.59 8.88
N ILE A 334 -21.98 10.08 9.25
CA ILE A 334 -23.15 10.11 8.37
C ILE A 334 -24.08 11.24 8.79
N ASP A 335 -24.19 12.24 7.92
CA ASP A 335 -25.03 13.42 8.12
C ASP A 335 -26.52 13.10 7.98
N GLY A 336 -26.88 12.23 7.03
CA GLY A 336 -28.28 11.89 6.80
C GLY A 336 -28.50 10.80 5.78
N ILE A 337 -29.77 10.41 5.66
CA ILE A 337 -30.26 9.48 4.65
C ILE A 337 -31.46 10.07 3.92
N GLY A 338 -31.65 9.67 2.66
CA GLY A 338 -32.79 10.09 1.85
C GLY A 338 -33.20 9.05 0.83
N SER A 339 -34.12 9.43 -0.05
CA SER A 339 -34.55 8.62 -1.19
C SER A 339 -34.56 9.48 -2.45
N ILE A 340 -34.29 8.85 -3.58
CA ILE A 340 -34.39 9.47 -4.90
C ILE A 340 -35.35 8.67 -5.77
N SER A 341 -35.98 9.32 -6.76
CA SER A 341 -36.88 8.63 -7.69
C SER A 341 -36.10 7.56 -8.44
N SER A 342 -36.51 6.30 -8.26
CA SER A 342 -36.02 5.05 -8.86
C SER A 342 -34.72 5.17 -9.67
N PHE A 343 -33.64 4.63 -9.13
CA PHE A 343 -32.37 4.49 -9.83
C PHE A 343 -32.29 3.05 -10.38
N ASP A 344 -32.19 2.88 -11.70
CA ASP A 344 -32.29 1.57 -12.37
C ASP A 344 -30.99 0.72 -12.34
N GLY A 345 -29.95 1.16 -11.63
CA GLY A 345 -28.71 0.38 -11.48
C GLY A 345 -28.76 -0.56 -10.28
N GLU A 346 -28.14 -1.74 -10.36
CA GLU A 346 -27.99 -2.72 -9.25
C GLU A 346 -26.81 -2.41 -8.31
N TYR A 347 -26.22 -1.22 -8.42
CA TYR A 347 -24.87 -0.93 -7.93
C TYR A 347 -24.84 0.32 -7.05
N VAL A 348 -23.76 0.45 -6.28
CA VAL A 348 -23.46 1.65 -5.49
C VAL A 348 -22.69 2.67 -6.34
N PHE A 349 -23.10 3.94 -6.24
CA PHE A 349 -22.44 5.08 -6.87
C PHE A 349 -21.95 6.02 -5.78
N ILE A 350 -20.69 6.43 -5.84
CA ILE A 350 -20.06 7.30 -4.84
C ILE A 350 -19.61 8.58 -5.55
N ARG A 351 -20.06 9.72 -5.05
CA ARG A 351 -19.68 11.04 -5.57
C ARG A 351 -19.15 11.88 -4.42
N SER A 352 -17.98 12.47 -4.58
CA SER A 352 -17.40 13.41 -3.61
C SER A 352 -17.16 14.78 -4.24
N LYS A 353 -17.03 15.81 -3.39
CA LYS A 353 -16.35 17.03 -3.79
C LYS A 353 -14.87 16.74 -4.07
N LYS A 354 -14.21 17.61 -4.84
CA LYS A 354 -12.81 17.43 -5.25
C LYS A 354 -11.84 17.34 -4.07
N ASN A 355 -12.03 18.17 -3.05
CA ASN A 355 -11.21 18.18 -1.83
C ASN A 355 -11.39 16.94 -0.93
N PHE A 356 -12.38 16.10 -1.20
CA PHE A 356 -12.63 14.83 -0.51
C PHE A 356 -12.36 13.60 -1.40
N SER A 357 -11.75 13.79 -2.57
CA SER A 357 -11.44 12.69 -3.51
C SER A 357 -10.56 11.59 -2.91
N ASP A 358 -9.70 11.92 -1.93
CA ASP A 358 -8.86 10.96 -1.23
C ASP A 358 -9.65 9.92 -0.42
N PHE A 359 -10.92 10.18 -0.11
CA PHE A 359 -11.80 9.22 0.56
C PHE A 359 -12.38 8.18 -0.40
N LEU A 360 -12.35 8.41 -1.72
CA LEU A 360 -13.00 7.54 -2.69
C LEU A 360 -12.36 6.14 -2.75
N PRO A 361 -11.02 5.97 -2.81
CA PRO A 361 -10.42 4.63 -2.77
C PRO A 361 -10.72 3.91 -1.45
N LEU A 362 -10.72 4.65 -0.34
CA LEU A 362 -11.01 4.09 0.99
C LEU A 362 -12.46 3.61 1.10
N LEU A 363 -13.43 4.43 0.69
CA LEU A 363 -14.85 4.05 0.65
C LEU A 363 -15.07 2.87 -0.30
N LYS A 364 -14.37 2.84 -1.44
CA LYS A 364 -14.47 1.71 -2.37
C LYS A 364 -14.04 0.41 -1.71
N ARG A 365 -12.90 0.43 -1.00
CA ARG A 365 -12.39 -0.73 -0.26
C ARG A 365 -13.33 -1.16 0.87
N ASP A 366 -13.73 -0.22 1.72
CA ASP A 366 -14.56 -0.50 2.90
C ASP A 366 -15.95 -1.08 2.48
N LEU A 367 -16.57 -0.53 1.44
CA LEU A 367 -17.83 -1.05 0.90
C LEU A 367 -17.68 -2.41 0.21
N SER A 368 -16.54 -2.67 -0.43
CA SER A 368 -16.25 -3.99 -1.04
C SER A 368 -16.08 -5.06 0.03
N ILE A 369 -15.44 -4.74 1.18
CA ILE A 369 -15.36 -5.63 2.35
C ILE A 369 -16.77 -5.96 2.86
N ALA A 370 -17.66 -4.97 2.87
CA ALA A 370 -19.08 -5.14 3.20
C ALA A 370 -19.92 -5.78 2.07
N SER A 371 -19.28 -6.33 1.02
CA SER A 371 -19.91 -7.06 -0.09
C SER A 371 -20.82 -6.21 -1.00
N TYR A 372 -20.68 -4.89 -1.00
CA TYR A 372 -21.34 -4.04 -1.99
C TYR A 372 -20.61 -4.06 -3.33
N LYS A 373 -21.38 -4.09 -4.42
CA LYS A 373 -20.85 -3.89 -5.77
C LYS A 373 -20.91 -2.41 -6.14
N ILE A 374 -19.76 -1.86 -6.53
CA ILE A 374 -19.62 -0.43 -6.81
C ILE A 374 -19.52 -0.25 -8.32
N ALA A 375 -20.42 0.55 -8.90
CA ALA A 375 -20.41 0.85 -10.33
C ALA A 375 -19.44 1.99 -10.66
N SER A 376 -19.47 3.07 -9.88
CA SER A 376 -18.62 4.23 -10.14
C SER A 376 -18.27 4.99 -8.88
N VAL A 377 -17.07 5.55 -8.89
CA VAL A 377 -16.59 6.55 -7.94
C VAL A 377 -16.16 7.79 -8.71
N SER A 378 -16.58 8.98 -8.30
CA SER A 378 -16.18 10.23 -8.96
C SER A 378 -16.05 11.39 -7.99
N ALA A 379 -15.18 12.34 -8.34
CA ALA A 379 -14.95 13.58 -7.58
C ALA A 379 -15.60 14.79 -8.29
N ASP A 380 -16.87 14.65 -8.65
CA ASP A 380 -17.63 15.59 -9.49
C ASP A 380 -18.86 16.21 -8.78
N LEU A 381 -18.95 16.06 -7.46
CA LEU A 381 -19.99 16.72 -6.69
C LEU A 381 -19.74 18.23 -6.71
N ALA A 382 -20.80 19.02 -6.92
CA ALA A 382 -20.68 20.46 -7.04
C ALA A 382 -20.21 21.10 -5.73
N ASP A 383 -19.43 22.17 -5.81
CA ASP A 383 -18.81 22.78 -4.62
C ASP A 383 -19.87 23.41 -3.69
N GLU A 384 -20.98 23.87 -4.26
CA GLU A 384 -22.15 24.42 -3.55
C GLU A 384 -23.02 23.38 -2.84
N GLU A 385 -22.81 22.08 -3.08
CA GLU A 385 -23.55 21.03 -2.37
C GLU A 385 -23.28 21.10 -0.87
N THR A 386 -24.32 20.89 -0.05
CA THR A 386 -24.15 20.97 1.41
C THR A 386 -23.43 19.76 2.00
N LYS A 387 -23.26 18.69 1.22
CA LYS A 387 -22.66 17.42 1.62
C LYS A 387 -21.32 17.23 0.93
N ASP A 388 -20.39 16.62 1.64
CA ASP A 388 -19.03 16.40 1.11
C ASP A 388 -18.98 15.19 0.19
N ILE A 389 -19.76 14.15 0.55
CA ILE A 389 -19.87 12.90 -0.18
C ILE A 389 -21.33 12.46 -0.22
N VAL A 390 -21.77 12.02 -1.39
CA VAL A 390 -23.09 11.41 -1.61
C VAL A 390 -22.88 9.97 -2.08
N ILE A 391 -23.54 9.03 -1.40
CA ILE A 391 -23.57 7.61 -1.78
C ILE A 391 -24.98 7.27 -2.21
N ILE A 392 -25.14 6.77 -3.44
CA ILE A 392 -26.42 6.34 -3.99
C ILE A 392 -26.43 4.82 -4.06
N ILE A 393 -27.45 4.21 -3.45
CA ILE A 393 -27.67 2.76 -3.47
C ILE A 393 -28.68 2.46 -4.58
N GLY A 394 -28.23 1.72 -5.59
CA GLY A 394 -29.08 1.13 -6.61
C GLY A 394 -29.94 -0.03 -6.10
N ARG A 395 -30.73 -0.66 -6.97
CA ARG A 395 -31.59 -1.82 -6.66
C ARG A 395 -30.84 -3.02 -6.09
#